data_AF-A0A3P7E8L2-F1
#
_entry.id   AF-A0A3P7E8L2-F1
#
_cell.length_a   1.000
_cell.length_b   1.000
_cell.length_c   1.000
_cell.angle_alpha   90.00
_cell.angle_beta   90.00
_cell.angle_gamma   90.00
#
_symmetry.space_group_name_H-M   'P 1'
#
loop_
_entity.id
_entity.type
_entity.pdbx_description
1 polymer ?
#
loop_
_entity_poly.entity_id
_entity_poly.type
_entity_poly.pdbx_seq_one_letter_code
_entity_poly.pdbx_strand_id
1 'polypeptide(L)' 'MNLQAPMTVTDQTPMETVIDMFRKLGLRQVLVTRNGRLLGIITKKDILDFMKMGGAENHSF' A
#
# COMPACT_ATOMS: atom_id res chain seq x y z
N MET A 1 -8.70 -4.64 24.20
CA MET A 1 -8.65 -4.72 22.73
C MET A 1 -8.21 -3.35 22.23
N ASN A 2 -7.01 -3.21 21.68
CA ASN A 2 -6.57 -1.92 21.15
C ASN A 2 -7.21 -1.75 19.76
N LEU A 3 -8.17 -0.82 19.66
CA LEU A 3 -8.81 -0.47 18.39
C LEU A 3 -7.90 0.53 17.66
N GLN A 4 -6.90 0.01 16.94
CA GLN A 4 -6.10 0.86 16.06
C GLN A 4 -6.85 1.06 14.75
N ALA A 5 -7.06 2.32 14.37
CA ALA A 5 -7.65 2.65 13.08
C ALA A 5 -6.77 2.10 11.93
N PRO A 6 -7.37 1.59 10.84
CA PRO A 6 -6.61 1.10 9.71
C PRO A 6 -5.84 2.24 9.03
N MET A 7 -4.60 1.97 8.66
CA MET A 7 -3.81 2.91 7.85
C MET A 7 -4.48 3.09 6.49
N THR A 8 -4.55 4.34 6.03
CA THR A 8 -5.24 4.72 4.79
C THR A 8 -4.31 5.52 3.90
N VAL A 9 -4.36 5.26 2.61
CA VAL A 9 -3.69 6.01 1.53
C VAL A 9 -4.73 6.49 0.52
N THR A 10 -4.32 7.39 -0.37
CA THR A 10 -5.17 7.85 -1.48
C THR A 10 -4.79 7.13 -2.77
N ASP A 11 -5.68 7.14 -3.76
CA ASP A 11 -5.37 6.63 -5.11
C ASP A 11 -4.27 7.42 -5.86
N GLN A 12 -3.86 8.57 -5.33
CA GLN A 12 -2.74 9.37 -5.82
C GLN A 12 -1.41 9.04 -5.12
N THR A 13 -1.42 8.19 -4.09
CA THR A 13 -0.20 7.83 -3.35
C THR A 13 0.69 6.94 -4.22
N PRO A 14 1.95 7.32 -4.51
CA PRO A 14 2.85 6.51 -5.34
C PRO A 14 3.06 5.11 -4.76
N MET A 15 3.09 4.10 -5.64
CA MET A 15 3.25 2.70 -5.21
C MET A 15 4.56 2.46 -4.44
N GLU A 16 5.64 3.16 -4.79
CA GLU A 16 6.90 3.12 -4.03
C GLU A 16 6.69 3.57 -2.57
N THR A 17 5.95 4.65 -2.35
CA THR A 17 5.59 5.12 -1.00
C THR A 17 4.76 4.08 -0.26
N VAL A 18 3.79 3.44 -0.94
CA VAL A 18 3.01 2.36 -0.33
C VAL A 18 3.91 1.20 0.08
N ILE A 19 4.80 0.73 -0.81
CA ILE A 19 5.76 -0.34 -0.53
C ILE A 19 6.65 0.02 0.67
N ASP A 20 7.15 1.25 0.72
CA ASP A 20 7.95 1.77 1.83
C ASP A 20 7.18 1.80 3.14
N MET A 21 5.90 2.18 3.14
CA MET A 21 5.04 2.11 4.32
C MET A 21 4.91 0.67 4.84
N PHE A 22 4.69 -0.31 3.95
CA PHE A 22 4.64 -1.72 4.34
C PHE A 22 5.96 -2.20 4.95
N ARG A 23 7.10 -1.82 4.38
CA ARG A 23 8.43 -2.22 4.86
C ARG A 23 8.79 -1.56 6.20
N LYS A 24 8.59 -0.25 6.32
CA LYS A 24 9.04 0.56 7.48
C LYS A 24 8.10 0.42 8.68
N LEU A 25 6.79 0.30 8.45
CA LEU A 25 5.79 0.26 9.53
C LEU A 25 5.29 -1.17 9.83
N GLY A 26 5.74 -2.18 9.08
CA GLY A 26 5.30 -3.56 9.27
C GLY A 26 3.81 -3.78 9.02
N LEU A 27 3.22 -3.00 8.11
CA LEU A 27 1.77 -3.05 7.85
C LEU A 27 1.37 -4.40 7.26
N ARG A 28 0.16 -4.84 7.62
CA ARG A 28 -0.49 -6.01 7.00
C ARG A 28 -1.42 -5.63 5.85
N GLN A 29 -2.01 -4.44 5.95
CA GLN A 29 -2.95 -3.90 5.00
C GLN A 29 -2.98 -2.37 5.08
N VAL A 30 -3.39 -1.73 3.99
CA VAL A 30 -3.80 -0.32 3.94
C VAL A 30 -5.11 -0.22 3.18
N LEU A 31 -5.97 0.72 3.57
CA LEU A 31 -7.16 1.08 2.82
C LEU A 31 -6.78 2.11 1.75
N VAL A 32 -7.34 1.99 0.56
CA VAL A 32 -7.20 2.98 -0.52
C VAL A 32 -8.48 3.77 -0.61
N THR A 33 -8.38 5.10 -0.58
CA THR A 33 -9.54 6.00 -0.63
C THR A 33 -9.40 7.04 -1.74
N ARG A 34 -10.53 7.61 -2.16
CA ARG A 34 -10.59 8.80 -3.01
C ARG A 34 -11.77 9.64 -2.59
N ASN A 35 -11.53 10.93 -2.30
CA ASN A 35 -12.57 11.87 -1.87
C ASN A 35 -13.42 11.33 -0.69
N GLY A 36 -12.77 10.72 0.31
CA GLY A 36 -13.43 10.13 1.49
C GLY A 36 -14.15 8.80 1.25
N ARG A 37 -14.23 8.33 0.00
CA ARG A 37 -14.83 7.02 -0.33
C ARG A 37 -13.77 5.93 -0.32
N LEU A 38 -14.07 4.81 0.34
CA LEU A 38 -13.27 3.59 0.27
C LEU A 38 -13.32 3.01 -1.16
N LEU A 39 -12.14 2.84 -1.77
CA LEU A 39 -11.99 2.23 -3.09
C LEU A 39 -11.58 0.75 -3.00
N GLY A 40 -10.76 0.40 -2.01
CA GLY A 40 -10.26 -0.96 -1.87
C GLY A 40 -9.25 -1.13 -0.75
N ILE A 41 -8.60 -2.30 -0.74
CA ILE A 41 -7.59 -2.68 0.25
C ILE A 41 -6.36 -3.16 -0.52
N ILE A 42 -5.17 -2.71 -0.10
CA ILE A 42 -3.90 -3.32 -0.49
C ILE A 42 -3.40 -4.10 0.72
N THR A 43 -3.05 -5.36 0.51
CA THR A 43 -2.51 -6.26 1.52
C THR A 43 -1.02 -6.50 1.29
N LYS A 44 -0.33 -7.06 2.30
CA LYS A 44 1.06 -7.49 2.15
C LYS A 44 1.23 -8.49 0.99
N LYS A 45 0.22 -9.33 0.72
CA LYS A 45 0.25 -10.28 -0.41
C LYS A 45 0.23 -9.53 -1.74
N ASP A 46 -0.64 -8.53 -1.89
CA ASP A 46 -0.73 -7.73 -3.12
C ASP A 46 0.60 -7.03 -3.43
N ILE A 47 1.28 -6.51 -2.39
CA ILE A 47 2.62 -5.93 -2.52
C ILE A 47 3.65 -6.98 -2.99
N LEU A 48 3.64 -8.19 -2.42
CA LEU A 48 4.55 -9.25 -2.85
C LEU A 48 4.29 -9.67 -4.29
N ASP A 49 3.03 -9.81 -4.68
CA ASP A 49 2.65 -10.22 -6.04
C ASP A 49 2.97 -9.11 -7.06
N PHE A 50 2.77 -7.84 -6.71
CA PHE A 50 3.19 -6.69 -7.52
C PHE A 50 4.71 -6.67 -7.77
N MET A 51 5.52 -6.91 -6.73
CA MET A 51 6.98 -6.95 -6.86
C MET A 51 7.46 -8.11 -7.75
N LYS A 52 6.84 -9.30 -7.65
CA LYS A 52 7.16 -10.44 -8.52
C LYS A 52 6.88 -10.17 -9.99
N MET A 53 5.90 -9.33 -10.29
CA MET A 53 5.54 -8.94 -11.65
C MET A 53 6.47 -7.86 -12.23
N GLY A 54 7.53 -7.45 -11.51
CA GLY A 54 8.45 -6.39 -11.94
C GLY A 54 7.91 -4.98 -11.75
N GLY A 55 6.79 -4.82 -11.03
CA GLY A 55 6.13 -3.52 -10.85
C GLY A 55 6.97 -2.46 -10.11
N ALA A 56 8.03 -2.88 -9.40
CA ALA A 56 8.94 -1.97 -8.70
C ALA A 56 10.25 -1.69 -9.47
N GLU A 57 10.56 -2.42 -10.55
CA GLU A 57 11.90 -2.40 -11.18
C GLU A 57 12.00 -1.56 -12.46
N ASN A 58 11.00 -0.73 -12.80
CA ASN A 58 11.03 0.06 -14.04
C ASN A 58 11.54 1.50 -13.91
N HIS A 59 12.12 1.92 -12.78
CA HIS A 59 12.78 3.22 -12.67
C HIS A 59 14.04 3.16 -11.80
N SER A 60 15.09 2.56 -12.35
CA SER A 60 16.47 2.89 -12.02
C SER A 60 17.14 3.35 -13.31
N PHE A 61 17.77 4.53 -13.23
CA PHE A 61 18.40 5.36 -14.28
C PHE A 61 17.47 6.31 -15.05
#